data_AF-A0A7C2P1P4-F1
#
_entry.id   AF-A0A7C2P1P4-F1
#
_cell.length_a   1.000
_cell.length_b   1.000
_cell.length_c   1.000
_cell.angle_alpha   90.00
_cell.angle_beta   90.00
_cell.angle_gamma   90.00
#
_symmetry.space_group_name_H-M   'P 1'
#
loop_
_entity.id
_entity.type
_entity.pdbx_description
1 polymer ?
#
loop_
_entity_poly.entity_id
_entity_poly.type
_entity_poly.pdbx_seq_one_letter_code
_entity_poly.pdbx_strand_id
1 'polypeptide(L)'
;MEGEKSGAIYRETPGRKGPLAGAFLTINPLLTPDEVARKKPDPLIAQLYQNSNYPLSECKHPFTVQVATFTGKKATPIGGSMFRNNEAKFDRSLKDNASYSLNRAGEDAEQLAAALRNRGFEAYVYHDHYQSIVTVGGFHSPDDPRALQIIQNFGAKTQVDQTTGQPVLVAELLKLPNGAGGEDFAWILDPQPRVVAVPRTK
;
A
#
# COMPACT_ATOMS: atom_id res chain seq x y z
N MET A 1 39.49 -3.02 34.21
CA MET A 1 40.48 -4.11 34.17
C MET A 1 41.38 -3.89 32.99
N GLU A 2 42.70 -4.08 33.16
CA GLU A 2 43.69 -3.93 32.10
C GLU A 2 43.50 -5.03 31.04
N GLY A 3 43.34 -4.64 29.78
CA GLY A 3 43.38 -5.58 28.66
C GLY A 3 44.83 -5.94 28.39
N GLU A 4 45.18 -7.22 28.56
CA GLU A 4 46.55 -7.77 28.65
C GLU A 4 47.45 -7.60 27.41
N LYS A 5 47.07 -6.80 26.41
CA LYS A 5 47.93 -6.43 25.26
C LYS A 5 47.84 -4.97 24.80
N SER A 6 47.11 -4.10 25.50
CA SER A 6 47.06 -2.67 25.20
C SER A 6 46.63 -1.93 26.47
N GLY A 7 47.50 -1.07 27.02
CA GLY A 7 47.34 -0.35 28.29
C GLY A 7 46.21 0.69 28.33
N ALA A 8 45.09 0.45 27.67
CA ALA A 8 43.91 1.30 27.66
C ALA A 8 42.92 0.85 28.73
N ILE A 9 42.71 1.70 29.74
CA ILE A 9 41.67 1.54 30.76
C ILE A 9 40.34 2.03 30.16
N TYR A 10 39.38 1.13 29.92
CA TYR A 10 38.04 1.50 29.46
C TYR A 10 36.97 1.24 30.52
N ARG A 11 35.89 2.05 30.49
CA ARG A 11 34.70 1.84 31.32
C ARG A 11 33.87 0.70 30.74
N GLU A 12 33.50 -0.28 31.57
CA GLU A 12 32.61 -1.35 31.17
C GLU A 12 31.15 -0.89 31.26
N THR A 13 30.44 -0.98 30.14
CA THR A 13 29.00 -0.71 30.08
C THR A 13 28.27 -2.07 30.09
N PRO A 14 27.26 -2.28 30.96
CA PRO A 14 26.50 -3.54 30.98
C PRO A 14 25.96 -3.87 29.58
N GLY A 15 26.37 -5.02 29.01
CA GLY A 15 25.97 -5.46 27.66
C GLY A 15 26.89 -5.04 26.50
N ARG A 16 27.91 -4.19 26.72
CA ARG A 16 28.95 -3.89 25.71
C ARG A 16 30.34 -3.94 26.33
N LYS A 17 31.05 -5.06 26.13
CA LYS A 17 32.44 -5.24 26.55
C LYS A 17 33.38 -4.91 25.38
N GLY A 18 34.25 -3.92 25.55
CA GLY A 18 35.26 -3.56 24.55
C GLY A 18 35.75 -2.11 24.69
N PRO A 19 36.80 -1.72 23.95
CA PRO A 19 37.39 -0.39 24.01
C PRO A 19 36.44 0.74 23.61
N LEU A 20 35.37 0.43 22.87
CA LEU A 20 34.31 1.38 22.48
C LEU A 20 33.08 1.34 23.40
N ALA A 21 33.15 0.64 24.54
CA ALA A 21 32.02 0.50 25.47
C ALA A 21 31.50 1.86 26.00
N GLY A 22 32.38 2.86 26.10
CA GLY A 22 32.03 4.23 26.52
C GLY A 22 31.73 5.22 25.38
N ALA A 23 31.77 4.79 24.12
CA ALA A 23 31.47 5.68 22.99
C ALA A 23 29.96 5.85 22.80
N PHE A 24 29.50 7.09 22.69
CA PHE A 24 28.11 7.42 22.35
C PHE A 24 28.01 7.68 20.85
N LEU A 25 27.02 7.07 20.20
CA LEU A 25 26.70 7.38 18.81
C LEU A 25 26.11 8.78 18.75
N THR A 26 26.80 9.67 18.05
CA THR A 26 26.32 11.02 17.74
C THR A 26 26.06 11.11 16.24
N ILE A 27 25.12 11.97 15.86
CA ILE A 27 24.77 12.18 14.45
C ILE A 27 25.96 12.86 13.75
N ASN A 28 26.20 12.53 12.47
CA ASN A 28 27.23 13.19 11.68
C ASN A 28 27.02 14.72 11.73
N PRO A 29 27.97 15.50 12.26
CA PRO A 29 27.81 16.94 12.44
C PRO A 29 27.75 17.72 11.12
N LEU A 30 28.10 17.08 9.99
CA LEU A 30 27.95 17.66 8.65
C LEU A 30 26.53 17.55 8.10
N LEU A 31 25.67 16.73 8.71
CA LEU A 31 24.26 16.64 8.31
C LEU A 31 23.47 17.72 9.03
N THR A 32 22.69 18.48 8.27
CA THR A 32 21.75 19.43 8.84
C THR A 32 20.64 18.70 9.60
N PRO A 33 20.06 19.29 10.66
CA PRO A 33 18.94 18.67 11.38
C PRO A 33 17.77 18.28 10.46
N ASP A 34 17.53 19.07 9.41
CA ASP A 34 16.50 18.81 8.41
C ASP A 34 16.79 17.56 7.56
N GLU A 35 18.04 17.35 7.15
CA GLU A 35 18.43 16.14 6.42
C GLU A 35 18.34 14.89 7.31
N VAL A 36 18.62 15.02 8.60
CA VAL A 36 18.49 13.93 9.57
C VAL A 36 17.03 13.59 9.81
N ALA A 37 16.16 14.60 9.92
CA ALA A 37 14.72 14.41 10.08
C ALA A 37 14.11 13.74 8.83
N ARG A 38 14.51 14.15 7.63
CA ARG A 38 14.05 13.52 6.36
C ARG A 38 14.44 12.04 6.23
N LYS A 39 15.52 11.61 6.88
CA LYS A 39 15.97 10.22 6.85
C LYS A 39 15.27 9.33 7.87
N LYS A 40 14.61 9.89 8.89
CA LYS A 40 13.89 9.05 9.85
C LYS A 40 12.62 8.52 9.19
N PRO A 41 12.47 7.19 9.02
CA PRO A 41 11.20 6.64 8.58
C PRO A 41 10.15 6.97 9.64
N ASP A 42 8.96 7.34 9.19
CA ASP A 42 7.85 7.62 10.09
C ASP A 42 7.53 6.36 10.92
N PRO A 43 7.49 6.46 12.26
CA PRO A 43 7.25 5.30 13.12
C PRO A 43 5.89 4.65 12.86
N LEU A 44 4.86 5.40 12.45
CA LEU A 44 3.54 4.83 12.14
C LEU A 44 3.63 3.98 10.88
N ILE A 45 4.23 4.52 9.83
CA ILE A 45 4.39 3.81 8.55
C ILE A 45 5.21 2.53 8.76
N ALA A 46 6.29 2.60 9.55
CA ALA A 46 7.08 1.42 9.88
C ALA A 46 6.28 0.33 10.61
N GLN A 47 5.38 0.71 11.53
CA GLN A 47 4.48 -0.23 12.20
C GLN A 47 3.45 -0.83 11.25
N LEU A 48 2.88 -0.03 10.34
CA LEU A 48 1.91 -0.51 9.35
C LEU A 48 2.54 -1.52 8.40
N TYR A 49 3.79 -1.29 7.98
CA TYR A 49 4.52 -2.27 7.17
C TYR A 49 4.80 -3.60 7.90
N GLN A 50 5.07 -3.56 9.21
CA GLN A 50 5.32 -4.78 9.99
C GLN A 50 4.06 -5.65 10.13
N ASN A 51 2.89 -5.03 10.11
CA ASN A 51 1.60 -5.71 10.24
C ASN A 51 0.95 -6.06 8.89
N SER A 52 1.55 -5.64 7.77
CA SER A 52 1.07 -5.91 6.42
C SER A 52 1.58 -7.26 5.94
N ASN A 53 0.74 -8.05 5.26
CA ASN A 53 1.15 -9.36 4.74
C ASN A 53 1.99 -9.22 3.46
N TYR A 54 1.73 -8.17 2.68
CA TYR A 54 2.32 -7.97 1.37
C TYR A 54 2.79 -6.52 1.19
N PRO A 55 3.76 -6.06 1.99
CA PRO A 55 4.17 -4.66 1.96
C PRO A 55 4.87 -4.31 0.64
N LEU A 56 4.65 -3.10 0.14
CA LEU A 56 5.27 -2.58 -1.09
C LEU A 56 6.81 -2.58 -1.02
N SER A 57 7.40 -2.53 0.17
CA SER A 57 8.84 -2.63 0.38
C SER A 57 9.45 -3.98 -0.03
N GLU A 58 8.66 -5.06 -0.13
CA GLU A 58 9.12 -6.36 -0.62
C GLU A 58 9.29 -6.42 -2.14
N CYS A 59 8.75 -5.43 -2.87
CA CYS A 59 8.88 -5.39 -4.32
C CYS A 59 10.36 -5.17 -4.71
N LYS A 60 10.93 -6.18 -5.37
CA LYS A 60 12.36 -6.18 -5.80
C LYS A 60 12.63 -5.19 -6.93
N HIS A 61 11.59 -4.80 -7.65
CA HIS A 61 11.68 -3.97 -8.85
C HIS A 61 11.51 -2.48 -8.51
N PRO A 62 12.02 -1.56 -9.36
CA PRO A 62 11.91 -0.12 -9.12
C PRO A 62 10.52 0.47 -9.41
N PHE A 63 9.71 -0.17 -10.26
CA PHE A 63 8.39 0.32 -10.65
C PHE A 63 7.29 -0.73 -10.43
N THR A 64 6.07 -0.29 -10.17
CA THR A 64 4.88 -1.13 -10.05
C THR A 64 3.65 -0.37 -10.57
N VAL A 65 2.52 -1.04 -10.82
CA VAL A 65 1.29 -0.40 -11.30
C VAL A 65 0.32 -0.25 -10.14
N GLN A 66 -0.09 0.97 -9.83
CA GLN A 66 -1.17 1.27 -8.88
C GLN A 66 -2.52 0.93 -9.51
N VAL A 67 -3.30 0.03 -8.88
CA VAL A 67 -4.59 -0.43 -9.39
C VAL A 67 -5.78 0.01 -8.55
N ALA A 68 -5.58 0.29 -7.26
CA ALA A 68 -6.66 0.73 -6.38
C ALA A 68 -6.13 1.64 -5.26
N THR A 69 -6.96 2.61 -4.90
CA THR A 69 -6.71 3.51 -3.78
C THR A 69 -7.87 3.48 -2.80
N PHE A 70 -7.60 3.07 -1.58
CA PHE A 70 -8.56 3.05 -0.48
C PHE A 70 -8.28 4.22 0.45
N THR A 71 -9.18 5.18 0.54
CA THR A 71 -9.02 6.34 1.43
C THR A 71 -9.99 6.27 2.61
N GLY A 72 -9.54 6.64 3.81
CA GLY A 72 -10.44 6.79 4.95
C GLY A 72 -11.33 8.01 4.80
N LYS A 73 -12.62 7.90 5.11
CA LYS A 73 -13.64 8.98 5.07
C LYS A 73 -13.79 9.76 3.75
N LYS A 74 -13.19 9.33 2.64
CA LYS A 74 -13.44 9.88 1.30
C LYS A 74 -13.56 8.79 0.23
N ALA A 75 -14.37 7.76 0.49
CA ALA A 75 -15.06 7.11 -0.61
C ALA A 75 -16.05 8.13 -1.18
N THR A 76 -15.59 8.95 -2.13
CA THR A 76 -16.53 9.70 -2.99
C THR A 76 -17.10 8.65 -3.93
N PRO A 77 -18.41 8.30 -3.84
CA PRO A 77 -19.02 7.54 -4.90
C PRO A 77 -18.93 8.43 -6.15
N ILE A 78 -18.05 8.06 -7.08
CA ILE A 78 -18.05 8.65 -8.42
C ILE A 78 -19.40 8.23 -9.02
N GLY A 79 -20.34 9.18 -9.01
CA GLY A 79 -21.70 8.98 -9.44
C GLY A 79 -21.77 8.64 -10.92
N GLY A 80 -22.59 7.64 -11.23
CA GLY A 80 -22.95 7.25 -12.59
C GLY A 80 -24.03 6.17 -12.54
N SER A 81 -25.26 6.58 -12.22
CA SER A 81 -26.58 6.08 -12.68
C SER A 81 -26.84 4.60 -13.06
N MET A 82 -26.01 3.62 -12.68
CA MET A 82 -26.19 2.20 -13.03
C MET A 82 -26.34 1.26 -11.83
N PHE A 83 -26.45 1.77 -10.61
CA PHE A 83 -26.49 0.95 -9.39
C PHE A 83 -27.90 0.56 -8.90
N ARG A 84 -28.95 0.68 -9.72
CA ARG A 84 -30.34 0.47 -9.27
C ARG A 84 -30.70 -0.89 -8.68
N ASN A 85 -29.96 -1.96 -8.98
CA ASN A 85 -30.34 -3.32 -8.54
C ASN A 85 -29.57 -3.87 -7.33
N ASN A 86 -28.48 -3.22 -6.88
CA ASN A 86 -27.75 -3.59 -5.66
C ASN A 86 -27.63 -2.43 -4.65
N GLU A 87 -28.26 -1.29 -4.96
CA GLU A 87 -28.32 -0.09 -4.13
C GLU A 87 -28.79 -0.38 -2.70
N ALA A 88 -29.78 -1.24 -2.46
CA ALA A 88 -30.31 -1.43 -1.11
C ALA A 88 -29.33 -2.05 -0.09
N LYS A 89 -28.31 -2.80 -0.54
CA LYS A 89 -27.27 -3.37 0.32
C LYS A 89 -26.00 -2.50 0.35
N PHE A 90 -25.62 -1.93 -0.79
CA PHE A 90 -24.47 -1.03 -0.89
C PHE A 90 -24.72 0.32 -0.20
N ASP A 91 -25.91 0.90 -0.36
CA ASP A 91 -26.36 2.12 0.32
C ASP A 91 -26.54 1.91 1.84
N ARG A 92 -26.85 0.69 2.29
CA ARG A 92 -26.91 0.38 3.73
C ARG A 92 -25.51 0.31 4.35
N SER A 93 -24.55 -0.28 3.63
CA SER A 93 -23.13 -0.28 4.02
C SER A 93 -22.52 1.12 4.00
N LEU A 94 -22.93 1.99 3.07
CA LEU A 94 -22.51 3.39 3.00
C LEU A 94 -23.24 4.31 4.00
N LYS A 95 -24.49 3.99 4.39
CA LYS A 95 -25.25 4.75 5.40
C LYS A 95 -24.80 4.46 6.83
N ASP A 96 -24.20 3.31 7.09
CA ASP A 96 -23.46 3.02 8.34
C ASP A 96 -22.10 3.76 8.36
N ASN A 97 -22.17 5.10 8.23
CA ASN A 97 -21.10 6.09 8.20
C ASN A 97 -20.18 6.10 9.44
N ALA A 98 -20.44 5.24 10.43
CA ALA A 98 -19.60 5.07 11.60
C ALA A 98 -18.47 4.03 11.41
N SER A 99 -18.54 3.17 10.38
CA SER A 99 -17.67 1.97 10.27
C SER A 99 -16.59 2.01 9.18
N TYR A 100 -16.62 2.97 8.23
CA TYR A 100 -15.54 3.18 7.25
C TYR A 100 -14.35 3.93 7.89
N SER A 101 -13.72 3.26 8.84
CA SER A 101 -12.47 3.70 9.46
C SER A 101 -11.29 3.44 8.52
N LEU A 102 -10.18 4.18 8.70
CA LEU A 102 -8.92 3.93 8.00
C LEU A 102 -8.46 2.47 8.16
N ASN A 103 -8.78 1.85 9.30
CA ASN A 103 -8.48 0.44 9.56
C ASN A 103 -9.21 -0.48 8.59
N ARG A 104 -10.51 -0.26 8.35
CA ARG A 104 -11.29 -1.04 7.38
C ARG A 104 -10.76 -0.86 5.95
N ALA A 105 -10.38 0.36 5.57
CA ALA A 105 -9.74 0.62 4.29
C ALA A 105 -8.40 -0.13 4.14
N GLY A 106 -7.65 -0.29 5.23
CA GLY A 106 -6.44 -1.11 5.27
C GLY A 106 -6.72 -2.60 5.12
N GLU A 107 -7.72 -3.11 5.83
CA GLU A 107 -8.17 -4.51 5.74
C GLU A 107 -8.67 -4.85 4.32
N ASP A 108 -9.46 -3.97 3.71
CA ASP A 108 -9.96 -4.12 2.35
C ASP A 108 -8.80 -4.15 1.33
N ALA A 109 -7.78 -3.31 1.51
CA ALA A 109 -6.60 -3.29 0.66
C ALA A 109 -5.79 -4.59 0.75
N GLU A 110 -5.60 -5.11 1.97
CA GLU A 110 -4.94 -6.40 2.23
C GLU A 110 -5.71 -7.57 1.61
N GLN A 111 -7.03 -7.60 1.76
CA GLN A 111 -7.89 -8.62 1.15
C GLN A 111 -7.84 -8.57 -0.39
N LEU A 112 -7.86 -7.37 -0.98
CA LEU A 112 -7.72 -7.21 -2.43
C LEU A 112 -6.37 -7.75 -2.90
N ALA A 113 -5.27 -7.41 -2.22
CA ALA A 113 -3.94 -7.88 -2.57
C ALA A 113 -3.82 -9.40 -2.45
N ALA A 114 -4.36 -10.00 -1.39
CA ALA A 114 -4.40 -11.45 -1.22
C ALA A 114 -5.19 -12.12 -2.35
N ALA A 115 -6.33 -11.54 -2.74
CA ALA A 115 -7.15 -12.08 -3.81
C ALA A 115 -6.49 -11.98 -5.19
N LEU A 116 -5.77 -10.89 -5.47
CA LEU A 116 -4.97 -10.73 -6.69
C LEU A 116 -3.83 -11.76 -6.73
N ARG A 117 -3.17 -12.02 -5.60
CA ARG A 117 -2.16 -13.09 -5.48
C ARG A 117 -2.74 -14.49 -5.71
N ASN A 118 -3.94 -14.76 -5.19
CA ASN A 118 -4.63 -16.02 -5.45
C ASN A 118 -4.96 -16.23 -6.94
N ARG A 119 -5.12 -15.15 -7.72
CA ARG A 119 -5.28 -15.20 -9.18
C ARG A 119 -3.96 -15.28 -9.95
N GLY A 120 -2.82 -15.35 -9.26
CA GLY A 120 -1.49 -15.46 -9.85
C GLY A 120 -0.81 -14.12 -10.18
N PHE A 121 -1.36 -12.98 -9.76
CA PHE A 121 -0.71 -11.69 -9.92
C PHE A 121 0.17 -11.37 -8.72
N GLU A 122 1.37 -10.82 -8.95
CA GLU A 122 2.15 -10.25 -7.85
C GLU A 122 1.49 -8.95 -7.39
N ALA A 123 0.94 -8.91 -6.18
CA ALA A 123 0.32 -7.70 -5.63
C ALA A 123 1.01 -7.26 -4.33
N TYR A 124 1.03 -5.95 -4.09
CA TYR A 124 1.60 -5.33 -2.90
C TYR A 124 0.73 -4.19 -2.39
N VAL A 125 0.79 -3.94 -1.09
CA VAL A 125 0.05 -2.89 -0.39
C VAL A 125 1.01 -1.86 0.20
N TYR A 126 0.67 -0.60 0.03
CA TYR A 126 1.32 0.51 0.69
C TYR A 126 0.30 1.20 1.59
N HIS A 127 0.60 1.27 2.89
CA HIS A 127 -0.22 2.02 3.83
C HIS A 127 0.41 3.38 4.11
N ASP A 128 -0.43 4.41 4.05
CA ASP A 128 -0.13 5.79 4.41
C ASP A 128 -1.00 6.21 5.60
N HIS A 129 -0.75 7.42 6.12
CA HIS A 129 -1.57 8.04 7.17
C HIS A 129 -3.04 8.23 6.76
N TYR A 130 -3.31 8.39 5.46
CA TYR A 130 -4.63 8.79 4.95
C TYR A 130 -5.25 7.78 3.98
N GLN A 131 -4.44 6.88 3.43
CA GLN A 131 -4.85 5.99 2.36
C GLN A 131 -4.04 4.70 2.32
N SER A 132 -4.62 3.65 1.78
CA SER A 132 -3.97 2.40 1.45
C SER A 132 -4.01 2.22 -0.06
N ILE A 133 -2.86 1.96 -0.66
CA ILE A 133 -2.70 1.82 -2.11
C ILE A 133 -2.38 0.36 -2.41
N VAL A 134 -3.09 -0.22 -3.37
CA VAL A 134 -2.80 -1.56 -3.88
C VAL A 134 -2.12 -1.44 -5.24
N THR A 135 -1.02 -2.15 -5.38
CA THR A 135 -0.18 -2.16 -6.56
C THR A 135 0.00 -3.58 -7.08
N VAL A 136 0.25 -3.72 -8.37
CA VAL A 136 0.39 -5.01 -9.06
C VAL A 136 1.63 -5.00 -9.94
N GLY A 137 2.40 -6.07 -9.85
CA GLY A 137 3.60 -6.35 -10.62
C GLY A 137 4.83 -5.62 -10.09
N GLY A 138 5.97 -5.96 -10.67
CA GLY A 138 7.22 -5.24 -10.50
C GLY A 138 7.96 -5.15 -11.83
N PHE A 139 8.37 -3.93 -12.21
CA PHE A 139 8.97 -3.62 -13.51
C PHE A 139 10.28 -2.86 -13.35
N HIS A 140 11.21 -3.09 -14.27
CA HIS A 140 12.49 -2.39 -14.31
C HIS A 140 12.42 -1.03 -15.01
N SER A 141 11.45 -0.86 -15.90
CA SER A 141 11.24 0.35 -16.70
C SER A 141 9.80 0.83 -16.53
N PRO A 142 9.54 2.16 -16.54
CA PRO A 142 8.19 2.70 -16.55
C PRO A 142 7.42 2.33 -17.84
N ASP A 143 8.13 2.15 -18.96
CA ASP A 143 7.55 1.85 -20.28
C ASP A 143 7.54 0.35 -20.61
N ASP A 144 7.59 -0.52 -19.60
CA ASP A 144 7.56 -1.97 -19.82
C ASP A 144 6.20 -2.38 -20.46
N PRO A 145 6.18 -3.13 -21.58
CA PRO A 145 4.94 -3.58 -22.21
C PRO A 145 4.05 -4.40 -21.26
N ARG A 146 4.63 -5.07 -20.26
CA ARG A 146 3.87 -5.80 -19.24
C ARG A 146 3.10 -4.85 -18.31
N ALA A 147 3.69 -3.71 -17.96
CA ALA A 147 3.01 -2.69 -17.14
C ALA A 147 1.81 -2.12 -17.89
N LEU A 148 1.96 -1.86 -19.19
CA LEU A 148 0.88 -1.38 -20.06
C LEU A 148 -0.27 -2.39 -20.17
N GLN A 149 0.03 -3.69 -20.26
CA GLN A 149 -0.99 -4.74 -20.26
C GLN A 149 -1.78 -4.75 -18.94
N ILE A 150 -1.11 -4.60 -17.80
CA ILE A 150 -1.78 -4.50 -16.49
C ILE A 150 -2.69 -3.27 -16.45
N ILE A 151 -2.19 -2.11 -16.91
CA ILE A 151 -2.99 -0.87 -16.96
C ILE A 151 -4.23 -1.05 -17.85
N GLN A 152 -4.12 -1.73 -18.99
CA GLN A 152 -5.26 -2.00 -19.87
C GLN A 152 -6.24 -3.01 -19.27
N ASN A 153 -5.74 -4.02 -18.56
CA ASN A 153 -6.55 -5.06 -17.97
C ASN A 153 -7.39 -4.56 -16.81
N PHE A 154 -6.77 -3.79 -15.90
CA PHE A 154 -7.39 -3.25 -14.68
C PHE A 154 -7.96 -1.84 -14.87
N GLY A 155 -7.67 -1.19 -16.00
CA GLY A 155 -8.20 0.13 -16.32
C GLY A 155 -9.69 0.10 -16.61
N ALA A 156 -10.34 1.24 -16.43
CA ALA A 156 -11.77 1.34 -16.70
C ALA A 156 -12.07 1.05 -18.17
N LYS A 157 -12.90 0.04 -18.39
CA LYS A 157 -13.38 -0.32 -19.73
C LYS A 157 -14.54 0.60 -20.06
N THR A 158 -14.51 1.21 -21.24
CA THR A 158 -15.63 2.01 -21.74
C THR A 158 -16.80 1.08 -22.02
N GLN A 159 -17.80 1.09 -21.14
CA GLN A 159 -19.04 0.36 -21.36
C GLN A 159 -20.10 1.37 -21.77
N VAL A 160 -20.75 1.11 -22.91
CA VAL A 160 -21.87 1.93 -23.36
C VAL A 160 -23.05 1.64 -22.44
N ASP A 161 -23.51 2.66 -21.72
CA ASP A 161 -24.69 2.53 -20.87
C ASP A 161 -25.91 2.28 -21.76
N GLN A 162 -26.58 1.13 -21.58
CA GLN A 162 -27.72 0.70 -22.39
C GLN A 162 -28.93 1.64 -22.23
N THR A 163 -28.94 2.49 -21.20
CA THR A 163 -30.04 3.41 -20.90
C THR A 163 -29.86 4.79 -21.53
N THR A 164 -28.61 5.28 -21.60
CA THR A 164 -28.30 6.66 -22.04
C THR A 164 -27.52 6.72 -23.36
N GLY A 165 -27.01 5.59 -23.85
CA GLY A 165 -26.23 5.53 -25.10
C GLY A 165 -24.90 6.29 -25.06
N GLN A 166 -24.52 6.81 -23.89
CA GLN A 166 -23.27 7.54 -23.65
C GLN A 166 -22.18 6.55 -23.23
N PRO A 167 -20.92 6.74 -23.69
CA PRO A 167 -19.79 5.96 -23.21
C PRO A 167 -19.49 6.35 -21.76
N VAL A 168 -19.81 5.48 -20.81
CA VAL A 168 -19.46 5.69 -19.39
C VAL A 168 -18.19 4.87 -19.09
N LEU A 169 -17.23 5.52 -18.42
CA LEU A 169 -16.02 4.87 -17.94
C LEU A 169 -16.39 4.06 -16.68
N VAL A 170 -16.59 2.76 -16.82
CA VAL A 170 -17.00 1.90 -15.69
C VAL A 170 -15.74 1.36 -15.03
N ALA A 171 -15.53 1.69 -13.75
CA ALA A 171 -14.48 1.09 -12.95
C ALA A 171 -14.73 -0.42 -12.85
N GLU A 172 -13.71 -1.24 -13.13
CA GLU A 172 -13.85 -2.69 -13.10
C GLU A 172 -14.09 -3.14 -11.66
N LEU A 173 -15.25 -3.75 -11.43
CA LEU A 173 -15.62 -4.29 -10.13
C LEU A 173 -15.01 -5.69 -10.00
N LEU A 174 -13.95 -5.81 -9.21
CA LEU A 174 -13.39 -7.13 -8.91
C LEU A 174 -14.33 -7.84 -7.93
N LYS A 175 -15.27 -8.63 -8.46
CA LYS A 175 -16.08 -9.54 -7.66
C LYS A 175 -15.26 -10.81 -7.41
N LEU A 176 -15.03 -11.13 -6.16
CA LEU A 176 -14.47 -12.42 -5.76
C LEU A 176 -15.58 -13.26 -5.12
N PRO A 177 -15.92 -14.42 -5.71
CA PRO A 177 -16.86 -15.32 -5.07
C PRO A 177 -16.20 -15.88 -3.81
N ASN A 178 -16.78 -15.60 -2.65
CA ASN A 178 -16.29 -16.16 -1.41
C ASN A 178 -16.76 -17.62 -1.35
N GLY A 179 -15.82 -18.56 -1.29
CA GLY A 179 -16.14 -19.97 -1.08
C GLY A 179 -16.85 -20.13 0.27
N ALA A 180 -18.04 -20.73 0.26
CA ALA A 180 -18.89 -21.01 1.43
C ALA A 180 -19.57 -19.79 2.09
N GLY A 181 -20.54 -19.19 1.39
CA GLY A 181 -21.67 -18.49 2.02
C GLY A 181 -21.40 -17.10 2.64
N GLY A 182 -20.21 -16.52 2.44
CA GLY A 182 -19.90 -15.14 2.80
C GLY A 182 -20.30 -14.14 1.70
N GLU A 183 -20.53 -12.88 2.07
CA GLU A 183 -20.90 -11.82 1.12
C GLU A 183 -19.85 -11.64 0.00
N ASP A 184 -20.31 -11.41 -1.24
CA ASP A 184 -19.44 -11.08 -2.37
C ASP A 184 -18.77 -9.73 -2.12
N PHE A 185 -17.46 -9.72 -1.86
CA PHE A 185 -16.70 -8.49 -1.77
C PHE A 185 -16.46 -7.94 -3.18
N ALA A 186 -16.80 -6.67 -3.33
CA ALA A 186 -16.75 -5.96 -4.59
C ALA A 186 -15.94 -4.69 -4.37
N TRP A 187 -14.67 -4.72 -4.77
CA TRP A 187 -13.78 -3.56 -4.68
C TRP A 187 -13.83 -2.73 -5.94
N ILE A 188 -13.84 -1.42 -5.76
CA ILE A 188 -13.74 -0.44 -6.84
C ILE A 188 -12.27 -0.24 -7.15
N LEU A 189 -11.87 -0.52 -8.39
CA LEU A 189 -10.52 -0.22 -8.88
C LEU A 189 -10.41 1.22 -9.37
N ASP A 190 -9.19 1.75 -9.38
CA ASP A 190 -8.93 3.08 -9.89
C ASP A 190 -9.18 3.12 -11.41
N PRO A 191 -9.94 4.10 -11.92
CA PRO A 191 -10.31 4.13 -13.34
C PRO A 191 -9.12 4.31 -14.28
N GLN A 192 -8.02 4.89 -13.77
CA GLN A 192 -6.77 5.08 -14.50
C GLN A 192 -5.60 4.54 -13.69
N PRO A 193 -5.29 3.23 -13.81
CA PRO A 193 -4.10 2.64 -13.22
C PRO A 193 -2.86 3.33 -13.79
N ARG A 194 -1.87 3.60 -12.94
CA ARG A 194 -0.64 4.30 -13.32
C ARG A 194 0.59 3.60 -12.78
N VAL A 195 1.71 3.75 -13.48
CA VAL A 195 3.00 3.26 -12.99
C VAL A 195 3.50 4.20 -11.89
N VAL A 196 3.89 3.62 -10.76
CA VAL A 196 4.46 4.32 -9.60
C VAL A 196 5.82 3.73 -9.26
N ALA A 197 6.73 4.59 -8.79
CA ALA A 197 8.03 4.15 -8.30
C ALA A 197 7.89 3.54 -6.90
N VAL A 198 8.58 2.44 -6.67
CA VAL A 198 8.61 1.76 -5.36
C VAL A 198 9.45 2.60 -4.39
N PRO A 199 8.88 3.10 -3.27
CA PRO A 199 9.63 3.90 -2.31
C PRO A 199 10.66 3.00 -1.59
N ARG A 200 11.94 3.28 -1.79
CA ARG A 200 13.02 2.59 -1.09
C ARG A 200 13.55 3.48 0.03
N THR A 201 13.32 3.06 1.27
CA THR A 201 14.07 3.56 2.42
C THR A 201 15.49 3.02 2.34
N LYS A 202 16.44 3.87 1.92
CA LYS A 202 17.89 3.60 2.00
C LYS A 202 18.43 3.96 3.37
#